data_AF-A0A645FNG0-F1
#
_entry.id   AF-A0A645FNG0-F1
#
_cell.length_a   1.000
_cell.length_b   1.000
_cell.length_c   1.000
_cell.angle_alpha   90.00
_cell.angle_beta   90.00
_cell.angle_gamma   90.00
#
_symmetry.space_group_name_H-M   'P 1'
#
loop_
_entity.id
_entity.type
_entity.pdbx_description
1 polymer ?
#
loop_
_entity_poly.entity_id
_entity_poly.type
_entity_poly.pdbx_seq_one_letter_code
_entity_poly.pdbx_strand_id
1 'polypeptide(L)'
;MMREAKDAKITGKDIPAVIELTGKEYRLNKEENEGVLSHLIRNGDLSLYGLANAVTQHSQDVKSYDRATELESVGFDIMTMSKALWNRINSDMR
;
A
#
# COMPACT_ATOMS: atom_id res chain seq x y z
N MET A 1 8.10 -5.68 13.43
CA MET A 1 7.83 -4.91 12.20
C MET A 1 7.45 -5.78 11.00
N MET A 2 8.37 -6.37 10.21
CA MET A 2 7.97 -7.11 8.99
C MET A 2 7.00 -8.28 9.26
N ARG A 3 7.22 -9.03 10.34
CA ARG A 3 6.31 -10.12 10.73
C ARG A 3 4.91 -9.59 11.08
N GLU A 4 4.83 -8.52 11.87
CA GLU A 4 3.55 -7.88 12.21
C GLU A 4 2.82 -7.37 10.95
N ALA A 5 3.54 -6.79 9.98
CA ALA A 5 2.95 -6.33 8.73
C ALA A 5 2.41 -7.50 7.87
N LYS A 6 3.08 -8.67 7.88
CA LYS A 6 2.60 -9.88 7.19
C LYS A 6 1.34 -10.46 7.83
N ASP A 7 1.24 -10.34 9.14
CA ASP A 7 0.10 -10.82 9.93
C ASP A 7 -1.09 -9.83 9.88
N ALA A 8 -0.83 -8.55 9.61
CA ALA A 8 -1.84 -7.50 9.48
C ALA A 8 -2.58 -7.59 8.13
N LYS A 9 -3.63 -8.42 8.07
CA LYS A 9 -4.42 -8.63 6.85
C LYS A 9 -5.30 -7.44 6.50
N ILE A 10 -5.51 -7.24 5.20
CA ILE A 10 -6.59 -6.40 4.69
C ILE A 10 -7.91 -7.11 5.04
N THR A 11 -8.73 -6.45 5.84
CA THR A 11 -10.02 -6.98 6.33
C THR A 11 -11.21 -6.19 5.82
N GLY A 12 -10.99 -4.97 5.31
CA GLY A 12 -12.03 -4.20 4.63
C GLY A 12 -12.58 -4.98 3.43
N LYS A 13 -13.90 -4.93 3.23
CA LYS A 13 -14.55 -5.63 2.10
C LYS A 13 -14.19 -5.04 0.74
N ASP A 14 -13.66 -3.81 0.72
CA ASP A 14 -13.31 -3.06 -0.47
C ASP A 14 -11.79 -2.80 -0.52
N ILE A 15 -11.06 -3.70 -1.19
CA ILE A 15 -9.61 -3.57 -1.41
C ILE A 15 -9.28 -2.27 -2.18
N PRO A 16 -9.98 -1.92 -3.28
CA PRO A 16 -9.81 -0.62 -3.92
C PRO A 16 -9.90 0.57 -2.96
N ALA A 17 -10.86 0.58 -2.03
CA ALA A 17 -10.97 1.67 -1.04
C ALA A 17 -9.77 1.75 -0.09
N VAL A 18 -9.23 0.59 0.34
CA VAL A 18 -7.99 0.54 1.15
C VAL A 18 -6.80 1.13 0.39
N ILE A 19 -6.67 0.82 -0.91
CA ILE A 19 -5.66 1.42 -1.77
C ILE A 19 -5.86 2.93 -1.90
N GLU A 20 -7.09 3.38 -2.15
CA GLU A 20 -7.39 4.81 -2.31
C GLU A 20 -7.08 5.60 -1.04
N LEU A 21 -7.45 5.09 0.14
CA LEU A 21 -7.17 5.73 1.43
C LEU A 21 -5.66 5.74 1.72
N THR A 22 -4.95 4.68 1.39
CA THR A 22 -3.49 4.64 1.47
C THR A 22 -2.87 5.69 0.54
N GLY A 23 -3.35 5.78 -0.70
CA GLY A 23 -2.89 6.77 -1.66
C GLY A 23 -3.14 8.20 -1.20
N LYS A 24 -4.27 8.49 -0.54
CA LYS A 24 -4.54 9.79 0.07
C LYS A 24 -3.56 10.12 1.19
N GLU A 25 -3.27 9.17 2.07
CA GLU A 25 -2.35 9.36 3.20
C GLU A 25 -0.90 9.60 2.71
N TYR A 26 -0.46 8.87 1.69
CA TYR A 26 0.91 8.87 1.20
C TYR A 26 1.13 9.61 -0.13
N ARG A 27 0.13 10.37 -0.58
CA ARG A 27 0.17 11.20 -1.80
C ARG A 27 0.51 10.39 -3.06
N LEU A 28 -0.11 9.23 -3.20
CA LEU A 28 -0.10 8.49 -4.46
C LEU A 28 -1.13 9.08 -5.42
N ASN A 29 -0.77 9.21 -6.69
CA ASN A 29 -1.68 9.65 -7.73
C ASN A 29 -2.56 8.48 -8.23
N LYS A 30 -3.47 8.75 -9.18
CA LYS A 30 -4.42 7.76 -9.70
C LYS A 30 -3.73 6.58 -10.40
N GLU A 31 -2.75 6.86 -11.25
CA GLU A 31 -1.99 5.84 -11.99
C GLU A 31 -1.19 4.97 -11.03
N GLU A 32 -0.59 5.58 -10.00
CA GLU A 32 0.14 4.88 -8.96
C GLU A 32 -0.78 3.95 -8.15
N ASN A 33 -1.97 4.41 -7.77
CA ASN A 33 -2.94 3.57 -7.08
C ASN A 33 -3.39 2.36 -7.94
N GLU A 34 -3.59 2.56 -9.25
CA GLU A 34 -3.95 1.49 -10.18
C GLU A 34 -2.81 0.46 -10.31
N GLY A 35 -1.56 0.91 -10.44
CA GLY A 35 -0.38 0.05 -10.48
C GLY A 35 -0.19 -0.75 -9.18
N VAL A 36 -0.34 -0.09 -8.03
CA VAL A 36 -0.29 -0.73 -6.71
C VAL A 36 -1.37 -1.79 -6.56
N LEU A 37 -2.63 -1.48 -6.93
CA LEU A 37 -3.72 -2.45 -6.88
C LEU A 37 -3.43 -3.68 -7.77
N SER A 38 -2.91 -3.45 -8.98
CA SER A 38 -2.54 -4.52 -9.91
C SER A 38 -1.47 -5.44 -9.32
N HIS A 39 -0.39 -4.88 -8.77
CA HIS A 39 0.67 -5.66 -8.11
C HIS A 39 0.17 -6.39 -6.87
N LEU A 40 -0.66 -5.75 -6.05
CA LEU A 40 -1.24 -6.36 -4.86
C LEU A 40 -2.06 -7.61 -5.22
N ILE A 41 -2.94 -7.50 -6.23
CA ILE A 41 -3.76 -8.61 -6.70
C ILE A 41 -2.89 -9.72 -7.31
N ARG A 42 -1.89 -9.36 -8.14
CA ARG A 42 -0.98 -10.32 -8.77
C ARG A 42 -0.16 -11.11 -7.74
N ASN A 43 0.32 -10.44 -6.71
CA ASN A 43 1.12 -11.06 -5.66
C ASN A 43 0.28 -11.94 -4.71
N GLY A 44 -1.02 -11.63 -4.56
CA GLY A 44 -1.95 -12.39 -3.71
C GLY A 44 -1.72 -12.23 -2.20
N ASP A 45 -0.79 -11.37 -1.78
CA ASP A 45 -0.54 -11.07 -0.37
C ASP A 45 -1.42 -9.89 0.09
N LEU A 46 -2.62 -10.19 0.57
CA LEU A 46 -3.56 -9.19 1.08
C LEU A 46 -3.24 -8.83 2.54
N SER A 47 -2.04 -8.31 2.79
CA SER A 47 -1.57 -7.80 4.08
C SER A 47 -0.96 -6.41 3.97
N LEU A 48 -0.70 -5.77 5.10
CA LEU A 48 0.06 -4.52 5.15
C LEU A 48 1.44 -4.69 4.50
N TYR A 49 2.08 -5.84 4.69
CA TYR A 49 3.33 -6.17 4.02
C TYR A 49 3.15 -6.26 2.50
N GLY A 50 2.11 -6.95 2.03
CA GLY A 50 1.83 -7.08 0.60
C GLY A 50 1.49 -5.73 -0.06
N LEU A 51 0.79 -4.85 0.65
CA LEU A 51 0.52 -3.47 0.23
C LEU A 51 1.81 -2.66 0.09
N ALA A 52 2.65 -2.67 1.13
CA ALA A 52 3.96 -2.01 1.09
C ALA A 52 4.82 -2.53 -0.07
N ASN A 53 4.87 -3.85 -0.24
CA ASN A 53 5.62 -4.48 -1.30
C ASN A 53 5.07 -4.14 -2.70
N ALA A 54 3.75 -4.01 -2.86
CA ALA A 54 3.14 -3.58 -4.11
C ALA A 54 3.53 -2.14 -4.48
N VAL A 55 3.63 -1.24 -3.50
CA VAL A 55 4.13 0.14 -3.70
C VAL A 55 5.61 0.14 -4.10
N THR A 56 6.45 -0.62 -3.38
CA THR A 56 7.86 -0.76 -3.73
C THR A 56 8.05 -1.36 -5.12
N GLN A 57 7.25 -2.35 -5.53
CA GLN A 57 7.31 -2.91 -6.88
C GLN A 57 6.88 -1.89 -7.94
N HIS A 58 5.83 -1.12 -7.68
CA HIS A 58 5.35 -0.12 -8.62
C HIS A 58 6.38 1.01 -8.87
N SER A 59 7.30 1.27 -7.93
CA SER A 59 8.42 2.19 -8.15
C SER A 59 9.25 1.86 -9.40
N GLN A 60 9.27 0.60 -9.83
CA GLN A 60 10.02 0.16 -11.01
C GLN A 60 9.27 0.42 -12.32
N ASP A 61 7.98 0.74 -12.25
CA ASP A 61 7.14 1.01 -13.43
C ASP A 61 7.09 2.51 -13.77
N VAL A 62 7.49 3.38 -12.83
CA VAL A 62 7.46 4.84 -13.05
C VAL A 62 8.71 5.30 -13.79
N LYS A 63 8.55 6.27 -14.69
CA LYS A 63 9.65 6.79 -15.53
C LYS A 63 10.60 7.73 -14.79
N SER A 64 10.09 8.42 -13.76
CA SER A 64 10.88 9.40 -13.00
C SER A 64 11.67 8.69 -11.92
N TYR A 65 13.00 8.78 -11.99
CA TYR A 65 13.91 8.21 -10.99
C TYR A 65 13.66 8.80 -9.59
N ASP A 66 13.44 10.10 -9.50
CA ASP A 66 13.13 10.77 -8.23
C ASP A 66 11.83 10.21 -7.65
N ARG A 67 10.81 10.02 -8.50
CA ARG A 67 9.54 9.45 -8.04
C ARG A 67 9.64 7.97 -7.67
N ALA A 68 10.45 7.19 -8.39
CA ALA A 68 10.73 5.82 -8.03
C ALA A 68 11.35 5.74 -6.61
N THR A 69 12.34 6.57 -6.35
CA THR A 69 13.02 6.64 -5.04
C THR A 69 12.04 7.05 -3.92
N GLU A 70 11.15 8.01 -4.19
CA GLU A 70 10.09 8.38 -3.25
C GLU A 70 9.12 7.21 -2.98
N LEU A 71 8.71 6.47 -4.02
CA LEU A 71 7.80 5.33 -3.87
C LEU A 71 8.43 4.19 -3.07
N GLU A 72 9.74 3.93 -3.22
CA GLU A 72 10.45 2.98 -2.37
C GLU A 72 10.40 3.40 -0.89
N SER A 73 10.61 4.70 -0.62
CA SER A 73 10.52 5.26 0.73
C SER A 73 9.09 5.16 1.30
N VAL A 74 8.08 5.47 0.48
CA VAL A 74 6.66 5.32 0.86
C VAL A 74 6.32 3.86 1.16
N GLY A 75 6.85 2.89 0.40
CA GLY A 75 6.66 1.47 0.68
C GLY A 75 7.17 1.10 2.07
N PHE A 76 8.33 1.63 2.47
CA PHE A 76 8.83 1.48 3.83
C PHE A 76 7.91 2.15 4.87
N ASP A 77 7.51 3.40 4.66
CA ASP A 77 6.62 4.11 5.60
C ASP A 77 5.27 3.40 5.78
N ILE A 78 4.72 2.79 4.73
CA ILE A 78 3.52 1.96 4.79
C ILE A 78 3.78 0.72 5.65
N MET A 79 4.86 -0.02 5.39
CA MET A 79 5.22 -1.22 6.16
C MET A 79 5.39 -0.92 7.66
N THR A 80 5.77 0.31 7.99
CA THR A 80 6.09 0.76 9.35
C THR A 80 4.97 1.57 10.01
N MET A 81 3.83 1.75 9.36
CA MET A 81 2.75 2.60 9.85
C MET A 81 2.20 2.12 11.20
N SER A 82 1.71 3.06 12.00
CA SER A 82 1.12 2.72 13.29
C SER A 82 -0.13 1.83 13.12
N LYS A 83 -0.36 0.93 14.08
CA LYS A 83 -1.57 0.09 14.11
C LYS A 83 -2.87 0.91 14.08
N ALA A 84 -2.86 2.10 14.69
CA ALA A 84 -4.01 3.00 14.68
C ALA A 84 -4.32 3.53 13.26
N LEU A 85 -3.28 3.94 12.53
CA LEU A 85 -3.40 4.37 11.13
C LEU A 85 -3.85 3.20 10.25
N TRP A 86 -3.23 2.02 10.40
CA TRP A 86 -3.62 0.84 9.67
C TRP A 86 -5.10 0.49 9.88
N ASN A 87 -5.56 0.46 11.14
CA ASN A 87 -6.96 0.17 11.45
C ASN A 87 -7.92 1.21 10.86
N ARG A 88 -7.54 2.48 10.80
CA ARG A 88 -8.36 3.55 10.18
C ARG A 88 -8.48 3.36 8.67
N ILE A 89 -7.39 2.97 8.00
CA ILE A 89 -7.38 2.71 6.56
C ILE A 89 -8.13 1.39 6.25
N ASN A 90 -7.96 0.38 7.09
CA ASN A 90 -8.43 -0.99 6.87
C ASN A 90 -9.82 -1.29 7.50
N SER A 91 -10.46 -0.31 8.14
CA SER A 91 -11.81 -0.47 8.66
C SER A 91 -12.84 -0.33 7.55
N ASP A 92 -13.82 -1.22 7.52
CA ASP A 92 -15.09 -0.98 6.81
C ASP A 92 -15.67 0.35 7.34
N MET A 93 -15.78 1.37 6.48
CA MET A 93 -16.72 2.46 6.74
C MET A 93 -18.11 1.80 6.74
N ARG A 94 -18.66 1.59 7.94
CA ARG A 94 -20.03 1.12 8.15
C ARG A 94 -21.04 1.96 7.39
#